data_AF-A0A849RME0-F1
#
_entry.id   AF-A0A849RME0-F1
#
_cell.length_a   1.000
_cell.length_b   1.000
_cell.length_c   1.000
_cell.angle_alpha   90.00
_cell.angle_beta   90.00
_cell.angle_gamma   90.00
#
_symmetry.space_group_name_H-M   'P 1'
#
loop_
_entity.id
_entity.type
_entity.pdbx_description
1 polymer ?
#
loop_
_entity_poly.entity_id
_entity_poly.type
_entity_poly.pdbx_seq_one_letter_code
_entity_poly.pdbx_strand_id
1 'polypeptide(L)'
;MARVKKISFSNNHSAIVDIQEYYFDSEVSLNLFYDDGLSSGKISAKFVGYSKTELQEELKARKKTLDCMCSLELLAAIEARIRIDYIIRGQNKLRDSFSKKLREVYDKKGNRAFLIDDILSTWKAELPEHKTRLDNLGKALDYRNWLAHGRYWQPNKHPHIHRYDYLSIYALVSEILTNMTLIESAITL
;
A
#
# COMPACT_ATOMS: atom_id res chain seq x y z
N MET A 1 20.39 29.01 0.93
CA MET A 1 19.56 27.87 1.39
C MET A 1 20.49 26.72 1.75
N ALA A 2 20.25 26.03 2.87
CA ALA A 2 21.03 24.85 3.23
C ALA A 2 20.82 23.75 2.18
N ARG A 3 21.90 23.08 1.76
CA ARG A 3 21.84 22.02 0.75
C ARG A 3 21.07 20.82 1.31
N VAL A 4 19.99 20.42 0.63
CA VAL A 4 19.23 19.21 1.02
C VAL A 4 20.16 18.00 0.97
N LYS A 5 20.20 17.22 2.06
CA LYS A 5 21.02 16.01 2.15
C LYS A 5 20.47 14.94 1.19
N LYS A 6 21.35 14.35 0.37
CA LYS A 6 20.99 13.22 -0.49
C LYS A 6 20.61 12.00 0.35
N ILE A 7 19.66 11.22 -0.16
CA ILE A 7 19.11 10.01 0.45
C ILE A 7 19.65 8.83 -0.35
N SER A 8 20.19 7.83 0.34
CA SER A 8 20.50 6.53 -0.23
C SER A 8 19.32 5.58 -0.06
N PHE A 9 19.01 4.78 -1.08
CA PHE A 9 17.97 3.76 -1.02
C PHE A 9 18.57 2.40 -0.66
N SER A 10 17.84 1.60 0.12
CA SER A 10 18.24 0.22 0.46
C SER A 10 18.12 -0.75 -0.71
N ASN A 11 17.38 -0.36 -1.76
CA ASN A 11 16.97 -1.22 -2.88
C ASN A 11 16.17 -2.46 -2.47
N ASN A 12 15.75 -2.55 -1.21
CA ASN A 12 14.88 -3.60 -0.71
C ASN A 12 13.45 -3.05 -0.67
N HIS A 13 12.66 -3.37 -1.70
CA HIS A 13 11.28 -2.92 -1.86
C HIS A 13 10.38 -4.13 -2.01
N SER A 14 9.23 -4.12 -1.35
CA SER A 14 8.20 -5.14 -1.53
C SER A 14 7.59 -5.00 -2.93
N ALA A 15 7.74 -6.01 -3.79
CA ALA A 15 7.03 -6.05 -5.05
C ALA A 15 5.56 -6.41 -4.80
N ILE A 16 4.64 -5.78 -5.54
CA ILE A 16 3.21 -6.04 -5.36
C ILE A 16 2.82 -7.48 -5.73
N VAL A 17 3.62 -8.13 -6.59
CA VAL A 17 3.46 -9.53 -6.98
C VAL A 17 3.77 -10.45 -5.80
N ASP A 18 4.86 -10.21 -5.07
CA ASP A 18 5.22 -11.00 -3.89
C ASP A 18 4.13 -10.92 -2.81
N ILE A 19 3.54 -9.72 -2.62
CA ILE A 19 2.44 -9.52 -1.66
C ILE A 19 1.18 -10.30 -2.11
N GLN A 20 0.94 -10.35 -3.42
CA GLN A 20 -0.17 -11.08 -4.00
C GLN A 20 -0.04 -12.59 -3.85
N GLU A 21 1.14 -13.13 -4.20
CA GLU A 21 1.46 -14.54 -4.02
C GLU A 21 1.29 -14.93 -2.55
N TYR A 22 1.87 -14.15 -1.64
CA TYR A 22 1.71 -14.36 -0.20
C TYR A 22 0.24 -14.36 0.25
N TYR A 23 -0.58 -13.43 -0.25
CA TYR A 23 -2.00 -13.37 0.09
C TYR A 23 -2.73 -14.65 -0.33
N PHE A 24 -2.57 -15.08 -1.58
CA PHE A 24 -3.27 -16.26 -2.10
C PHE A 24 -2.79 -17.55 -1.44
N ASP A 25 -1.48 -17.71 -1.26
CA ASP A 25 -0.90 -18.88 -0.59
C ASP A 25 -1.36 -18.96 0.87
N SER A 26 -1.42 -17.82 1.56
CA SER A 26 -1.91 -17.74 2.94
C SER A 26 -3.40 -18.03 3.02
N GLU A 27 -4.21 -17.54 2.08
CA GLU A 27 -5.64 -17.82 2.03
C GLU A 27 -5.91 -19.31 1.81
N VAL A 28 -5.23 -19.93 0.84
CA VAL A 28 -5.31 -21.37 0.58
C VAL A 28 -4.90 -22.15 1.82
N SER A 29 -3.77 -21.79 2.44
CA SER A 29 -3.28 -22.44 3.66
C SER A 29 -4.25 -22.31 4.82
N LEU A 30 -4.90 -21.15 5.00
CA LEU A 30 -5.94 -20.96 5.99
C LEU A 30 -7.14 -21.87 5.72
N ASN A 31 -7.64 -21.92 4.48
CA ASN A 31 -8.76 -22.80 4.15
C ASN A 31 -8.42 -24.26 4.44
N LEU A 32 -7.25 -24.74 4.01
CA LEU A 32 -6.79 -26.11 4.26
C LEU A 32 -6.66 -26.38 5.77
N PHE A 33 -6.04 -25.48 6.54
CA PHE A 33 -5.85 -25.68 7.98
C PHE A 33 -7.15 -25.81 8.77
N TYR A 34 -8.21 -25.10 8.35
CA TYR A 34 -9.52 -25.18 8.99
C TYR A 34 -10.43 -26.27 8.38
N ASP A 35 -10.08 -26.82 7.22
CA ASP A 35 -10.83 -27.92 6.55
C ASP A 35 -10.26 -29.32 6.86
N ASP A 36 -8.93 -29.43 7.08
CA ASP A 36 -8.19 -30.70 7.26
C ASP A 36 -8.76 -31.57 8.41
N GLY A 37 -9.34 -30.94 9.44
CA GLY A 37 -10.01 -31.65 10.54
C GLY A 37 -11.38 -32.25 10.22
N LEU A 38 -12.11 -31.71 9.23
CA LEU A 38 -13.45 -32.16 8.87
C LEU A 38 -13.43 -33.32 7.89
N SER A 39 -12.46 -33.34 6.97
CA SER A 39 -12.41 -34.27 5.83
C SER A 39 -11.52 -35.50 6.09
N SER A 40 -10.46 -35.37 6.89
CA SER A 40 -9.46 -36.45 7.10
C SER A 40 -9.66 -37.26 8.40
N GLY A 41 -10.56 -36.82 9.28
CA GLY A 41 -10.77 -37.39 10.61
C GLY A 41 -9.64 -37.08 11.62
N LYS A 42 -8.61 -36.31 11.23
CA LYS A 42 -7.53 -35.86 12.11
C LYS A 42 -7.73 -34.39 12.46
N ILE A 43 -8.50 -34.15 13.52
CA ILE A 43 -8.72 -32.79 14.04
C ILE A 43 -7.45 -32.35 14.81
N SER A 44 -6.91 -31.18 14.46
CA SER A 44 -5.84 -30.53 15.23
C SER A 44 -6.25 -30.37 16.70
N ALA A 45 -5.33 -30.62 17.63
CA ALA A 45 -5.59 -30.49 19.06
C ALA A 45 -6.15 -29.11 19.46
N LYS A 46 -5.82 -28.06 18.69
CA LYS A 46 -6.37 -26.70 18.86
C LYS A 46 -7.90 -26.67 18.81
N PHE A 47 -8.51 -27.51 17.98
CA PHE A 47 -9.93 -27.48 17.67
C PHE A 47 -10.75 -28.47 18.49
N VAL A 48 -10.13 -29.19 19.43
CA VAL A 48 -10.86 -30.08 20.34
C VAL A 48 -11.82 -29.24 21.18
N GLY A 49 -13.11 -29.57 21.11
CA GLY A 49 -14.17 -28.84 21.81
C GLY A 49 -14.76 -27.65 21.04
N TYR A 50 -14.22 -27.29 19.87
CA TYR A 50 -14.84 -26.28 19.02
C TYR A 50 -16.10 -26.85 18.34
N SER A 51 -17.12 -26.01 18.25
CA SER A 51 -18.23 -26.19 17.31
C SER A 51 -17.82 -25.82 15.88
N LYS A 52 -18.59 -26.29 14.90
CA LYS A 52 -18.41 -25.90 13.49
C LYS A 52 -18.52 -24.39 13.29
N THR A 53 -19.43 -23.73 14.01
CA THR A 53 -19.63 -22.28 13.93
C THR A 53 -18.41 -21.53 14.44
N GLU A 54 -17.84 -21.93 15.59
CA GLU A 54 -16.63 -21.30 16.14
C GLU A 54 -15.43 -21.45 15.19
N LEU A 55 -15.28 -22.60 14.52
CA LEU A 55 -14.25 -22.78 13.49
C LEU A 55 -14.41 -21.81 12.32
N GLN A 56 -15.64 -21.66 11.82
CA GLN A 56 -15.95 -20.76 10.71
C GLN A 56 -15.75 -19.30 11.08
N GLU A 57 -16.13 -18.91 12.29
CA GLU A 57 -15.93 -17.57 12.82
C GLU A 57 -14.45 -17.24 13.00
N GLU A 58 -13.65 -18.17 13.56
CA GLU A 58 -12.22 -17.97 13.69
C GLU A 58 -11.54 -17.89 12.30
N LEU A 59 -11.87 -18.79 11.36
CA LEU A 59 -11.36 -18.73 9.97
C LEU A 59 -11.66 -17.37 9.34
N LYS A 60 -12.91 -16.89 9.44
CA LYS A 60 -13.32 -15.58 8.93
C LYS A 60 -12.52 -14.45 9.56
N ALA A 61 -12.26 -14.50 10.87
CA ALA A 61 -11.44 -13.52 11.56
C ALA A 61 -9.96 -13.55 11.12
N ARG A 62 -9.39 -14.73 10.86
CA ARG A 62 -8.03 -14.89 10.32
C ARG A 62 -7.92 -14.34 8.91
N LYS A 63 -8.86 -14.67 8.02
CA LYS A 63 -8.91 -14.12 6.66
C LYS A 63 -9.01 -12.60 6.67
N LYS A 64 -9.90 -12.04 7.49
CA LYS A 64 -9.98 -10.57 7.66
C LYS A 64 -8.67 -9.94 8.15
N THR A 65 -7.93 -10.64 9.00
CA THR A 65 -6.61 -10.17 9.46
C THR A 65 -5.60 -10.18 8.31
N LEU A 66 -5.57 -11.26 7.52
CA LEU A 66 -4.74 -11.36 6.32
C LEU A 66 -5.05 -10.22 5.33
N ASP A 67 -6.32 -9.98 5.01
CA ASP A 67 -6.78 -8.86 4.18
C ASP A 67 -6.22 -7.52 4.66
N CYS A 68 -6.35 -7.25 5.96
CA CYS A 68 -5.88 -6.01 6.57
C CYS A 68 -4.35 -5.88 6.46
N MET A 69 -3.60 -6.94 6.73
CA MET A 69 -2.13 -6.90 6.72
C MET A 69 -1.60 -6.73 5.30
N CYS A 70 -2.11 -7.48 4.33
CA CYS A 70 -1.70 -7.34 2.93
C CYS A 70 -2.12 -5.99 2.34
N SER A 71 -3.30 -5.46 2.72
CA SER A 71 -3.71 -4.11 2.33
C SER A 71 -2.76 -3.03 2.86
N LEU A 72 -2.33 -3.15 4.12
CA LEU A 72 -1.37 -2.22 4.73
C LEU A 72 -0.04 -2.25 3.98
N GLU A 73 0.46 -3.45 3.68
CA GLU A 73 1.72 -3.63 2.96
C GLU A 73 1.66 -3.05 1.54
N LEU A 74 0.58 -3.30 0.79
CA LEU A 74 0.37 -2.72 -0.55
C LEU A 74 0.35 -1.19 -0.51
N LEU A 75 -0.35 -0.60 0.47
CA LEU A 75 -0.45 0.85 0.62
C LEU A 75 0.89 1.47 1.04
N ALA A 76 1.67 0.76 1.88
CA ALA A 76 3.03 1.17 2.23
C ALA A 76 3.98 1.10 1.02
N ALA A 77 3.88 0.03 0.22
CA ALA A 77 4.69 -0.18 -0.97
C ALA A 77 4.46 0.92 -2.01
N ILE A 78 3.20 1.24 -2.35
CA ILE A 78 2.89 2.30 -3.32
C ILE A 78 3.28 3.69 -2.81
N GLU A 79 3.12 3.97 -1.51
CA GLU A 79 3.62 5.21 -0.91
C GLU A 79 5.13 5.33 -1.07
N ALA A 80 5.87 4.27 -0.75
CA ALA A 80 7.32 4.25 -0.92
C ALA A 80 7.71 4.49 -2.39
N ARG A 81 7.00 3.85 -3.33
CA ARG A 81 7.23 3.96 -4.76
C ARG A 81 7.08 5.40 -5.28
N ILE A 82 6.01 6.09 -4.86
CA ILE A 82 5.76 7.50 -5.19
C ILE A 82 6.79 8.41 -4.52
N ARG A 83 7.18 8.12 -3.27
CA ARG A 83 8.23 8.90 -2.57
C ARG A 83 9.58 8.78 -3.25
N ILE A 84 9.95 7.58 -3.70
CA ILE A 84 11.23 7.34 -4.38
C ILE A 84 11.26 8.09 -5.72
N ASP A 85 10.19 8.05 -6.52
CA ASP A 85 10.07 8.84 -7.73
C ASP A 85 10.31 10.34 -7.47
N TYR A 86 9.60 10.90 -6.48
CA TYR A 86 9.78 12.30 -6.06
C TYR A 86 11.23 12.61 -5.66
N ILE A 87 11.85 11.78 -4.83
CA ILE A 87 13.22 11.97 -4.35
C ILE A 87 14.21 11.91 -5.52
N ILE A 88 14.07 10.94 -6.43
CA ILE A 88 14.95 10.79 -7.59
C ILE A 88 14.84 12.01 -8.51
N ARG A 89 13.62 12.43 -8.85
CA ARG A 89 13.38 13.62 -9.70
C ARG A 89 13.99 14.88 -9.08
N GLY A 90 13.82 15.07 -7.77
CA GLY A 90 14.39 16.18 -7.01
C GLY A 90 15.91 16.15 -6.95
N GLN A 91 16.50 15.02 -6.53
CA GLN A 91 17.95 14.90 -6.31
C GLN A 91 18.77 14.89 -7.59
N ASN A 92 18.28 14.22 -8.64
CA ASN A 92 18.99 14.09 -9.91
C ASN A 92 18.70 15.23 -10.87
N LYS A 93 17.80 16.14 -10.50
CA LYS A 93 17.52 17.35 -11.27
C LYS A 93 17.15 17.04 -12.73
N LEU A 94 16.26 16.06 -12.94
CA LEU A 94 15.77 15.68 -14.26
C LEU A 94 15.12 16.88 -14.98
N ARG A 95 15.32 16.98 -16.30
CA ARG A 95 15.10 18.21 -17.06
C ARG A 95 13.65 18.42 -17.54
N ASP A 96 12.81 17.39 -17.48
CA ASP A 96 11.41 17.46 -17.90
C ASP A 96 10.60 18.45 -17.03
N SER A 97 9.50 18.96 -17.60
CA SER A 97 8.64 19.97 -16.96
C SER A 97 8.12 19.49 -15.61
N PHE A 98 7.66 18.25 -15.54
CA PHE A 98 7.12 17.65 -14.34
C PHE A 98 8.17 17.52 -13.22
N SER A 99 9.36 17.00 -13.54
CA SER A 99 10.46 16.90 -12.57
C SER A 99 10.95 18.27 -12.06
N LYS A 100 10.87 19.33 -12.86
CA LYS A 100 11.17 20.70 -12.39
C LYS A 100 10.19 21.12 -11.29
N LYS A 101 8.90 20.81 -11.43
CA LYS A 101 7.88 21.14 -10.44
C LYS A 101 8.03 20.36 -9.14
N LEU A 102 8.28 19.06 -9.22
CA LEU A 102 8.64 18.27 -8.03
C LEU A 102 9.94 18.74 -7.38
N ARG A 103 10.91 19.23 -8.16
CA ARG A 103 12.14 19.80 -7.60
C ARG A 103 11.90 21.10 -6.84
N GLU A 104 10.99 21.96 -7.28
CA GLU A 104 10.61 23.16 -6.52
C GLU A 104 10.10 22.79 -5.11
N VAL A 105 9.35 21.70 -5.00
CA VAL A 105 8.93 21.12 -3.71
C VAL A 105 10.13 20.56 -2.95
N TYR A 106 11.00 19.79 -3.62
CA TYR A 106 12.18 19.18 -3.02
C TYR A 106 13.19 20.19 -2.48
N ASP A 107 13.44 21.28 -3.20
CA ASP A 107 14.38 22.31 -2.78
C ASP A 107 13.89 23.02 -1.50
N LYS A 108 12.57 23.07 -1.27
CA LYS A 108 11.95 23.66 -0.07
C LYS A 108 11.84 22.68 1.09
N LYS A 109 11.41 21.44 0.83
CA LYS A 109 10.99 20.48 1.86
C LYS A 109 11.88 19.24 1.96
N GLY A 110 12.68 18.95 0.93
CA GLY A 110 13.49 17.74 0.85
C GLY A 110 12.66 16.48 1.10
N ASN A 111 13.12 15.64 2.02
CA ASN A 111 12.40 14.42 2.44
C ASN A 111 11.14 14.68 3.28
N ARG A 112 10.92 15.91 3.76
CA ARG A 112 9.82 16.26 4.66
C ARG A 112 8.54 16.65 3.91
N ALA A 113 8.51 16.49 2.59
CA ALA A 113 7.31 16.72 1.81
C ALA A 113 6.19 15.76 2.24
N PHE A 114 5.00 16.30 2.43
CA PHE A 114 3.80 15.54 2.71
C PHE A 114 3.36 14.80 1.44
N LEU A 115 3.05 13.51 1.57
CA LEU A 115 2.70 12.70 0.40
C LEU A 115 1.51 13.30 -0.34
N ILE A 116 0.40 13.57 0.36
CA ILE A 116 -0.84 14.06 -0.26
C ILE A 116 -0.70 15.52 -0.68
N ASP A 117 -0.36 16.40 0.27
CA ASP A 117 -0.45 17.85 0.06
C ASP A 117 0.67 18.41 -0.84
N ASP A 118 1.82 17.74 -0.90
CA ASP A 118 2.94 18.19 -1.72
C ASP A 118 3.11 17.33 -2.97
N ILE A 119 3.30 16.02 -2.79
CA ILE A 119 3.73 15.14 -3.89
C ILE A 119 2.55 14.81 -4.81
N LEU A 120 1.48 14.23 -4.27
CA LEU A 120 0.29 13.87 -5.07
C LEU A 120 -0.38 15.12 -5.63
N SER A 121 -0.42 16.22 -4.87
CA SER A 121 -0.99 17.47 -5.36
C SER A 121 -0.21 18.04 -6.56
N THR A 122 1.11 17.92 -6.57
CA THR A 122 1.93 18.29 -7.74
C THR A 122 1.65 17.38 -8.94
N TRP A 123 1.59 16.06 -8.73
CA TRP A 123 1.19 15.10 -9.77
C TRP A 123 -0.16 15.47 -10.39
N LYS A 124 -1.18 15.77 -9.56
CA LYS A 124 -2.53 16.12 -10.04
C LYS A 124 -2.59 17.44 -10.80
N ALA A 125 -1.74 18.40 -10.45
CA ALA A 125 -1.68 19.70 -11.12
C ALA A 125 -0.98 19.62 -12.47
N GLU A 126 0.11 18.87 -12.55
CA GLU A 126 0.96 18.81 -13.74
C GLU A 126 0.56 17.68 -14.71
N LEU A 127 -0.08 16.62 -14.22
CA LEU A 127 -0.57 15.47 -15.00
C LEU A 127 -2.03 15.14 -14.61
N PRO A 128 -3.01 15.99 -15.02
CA PRO A 128 -4.41 15.86 -14.62
C PRO A 128 -5.09 14.54 -15.03
N GLU A 129 -4.57 13.83 -16.04
CA GLU A 129 -5.02 12.49 -16.44
C GLU A 129 -4.89 11.45 -15.31
N HIS A 130 -4.03 11.71 -14.32
CA HIS A 130 -3.87 10.88 -13.14
C HIS A 130 -4.70 11.37 -11.93
N LYS A 131 -5.50 12.43 -12.09
CA LYS A 131 -6.22 13.02 -10.96
C LYS A 131 -7.12 12.04 -10.23
N THR A 132 -7.98 11.32 -10.96
CA THR A 132 -8.96 10.41 -10.35
C THR A 132 -8.29 9.28 -9.56
N ARG A 133 -7.28 8.61 -10.15
CA ARG A 133 -6.52 7.54 -9.47
C ARG A 133 -5.78 8.04 -8.23
N LEU A 134 -5.23 9.26 -8.27
CA LEU A 134 -4.52 9.85 -7.13
C LEU A 134 -5.46 10.34 -6.03
N ASP A 135 -6.67 10.80 -6.38
CA ASP A 135 -7.71 11.11 -5.39
C ASP A 135 -8.23 9.83 -4.70
N ASN A 136 -8.36 8.72 -5.46
CA ASN A 136 -8.69 7.42 -4.89
C ASN A 136 -7.59 6.89 -3.98
N LEU A 137 -6.32 7.04 -4.36
CA LEU A 137 -5.17 6.73 -3.50
C LEU A 137 -5.20 7.57 -2.22
N GLY A 138 -5.46 8.88 -2.32
CA GLY A 138 -5.58 9.76 -1.17
C GLY A 138 -6.59 9.24 -0.14
N LYS A 139 -7.77 8.78 -0.60
CA LYS A 139 -8.78 8.17 0.28
C LYS A 139 -8.34 6.83 0.86
N ALA A 140 -7.65 5.99 0.07
CA ALA A 140 -7.12 4.71 0.53
C ALA A 140 -6.00 4.88 1.58
N LEU A 141 -5.28 6.00 1.57
CA LEU A 141 -4.30 6.32 2.60
C LEU A 141 -4.94 6.60 3.97
N ASP A 142 -6.22 7.01 4.02
CA ASP A 142 -6.96 7.07 5.29
C ASP A 142 -7.16 5.65 5.87
N TYR A 143 -7.43 4.67 5.02
CA TYR A 143 -7.52 3.25 5.42
C TYR A 143 -6.17 2.74 5.90
N ARG A 144 -5.08 3.04 5.18
CA ARG A 144 -3.70 2.76 5.62
C ARG A 144 -3.42 3.32 7.01
N ASN A 145 -3.80 4.57 7.27
CA ASN A 145 -3.61 5.20 8.59
C ASN A 145 -4.39 4.44 9.67
N TRP A 146 -5.67 4.13 9.42
CA TRP A 146 -6.49 3.34 10.33
C TRP A 146 -5.89 1.97 10.64
N LEU A 147 -5.39 1.25 9.63
CA LEU A 147 -4.71 -0.03 9.79
C LEU A 147 -3.42 0.10 10.61
N ALA A 148 -2.56 1.06 10.27
CA ALA A 148 -1.24 1.25 10.89
C ALA A 148 -1.32 1.56 12.38
N HIS A 149 -2.39 2.22 12.81
CA HIS A 149 -2.62 2.52 14.22
C HIS A 149 -3.41 1.41 14.95
N GLY A 150 -3.56 0.22 14.36
CA GLY A 150 -4.23 -0.89 15.03
C GLY A 150 -5.75 -0.76 15.11
N ARG A 151 -6.36 0.07 14.24
CA ARG A 151 -7.81 0.19 14.08
C ARG A 151 -8.56 0.66 15.34
N TYR A 152 -7.88 1.38 16.24
CA TYR A 152 -8.42 1.70 17.57
C TYR A 152 -9.60 2.69 17.57
N TRP A 153 -9.76 3.53 16.55
CA TRP A 153 -10.86 4.48 16.47
C TRP A 153 -11.93 4.03 15.47
N GLN A 154 -13.16 4.45 15.75
CA GLN A 154 -14.24 4.39 14.79
C GLN A 154 -14.07 5.49 13.73
N PRO A 155 -14.09 5.16 12.43
CA PRO A 155 -13.80 6.11 11.37
C PRO A 155 -15.03 6.98 11.02
N ASN A 156 -15.60 7.66 12.03
CA ASN A 156 -16.79 8.50 11.85
C ASN A 156 -16.58 9.63 10.83
N LYS A 157 -15.35 10.15 10.74
CA LYS A 157 -14.96 11.18 9.76
C LYS A 157 -14.48 10.61 8.40
N HIS A 158 -14.29 9.28 8.32
CA HIS A 158 -13.76 8.60 7.14
C HIS A 158 -14.55 7.31 6.86
N PRO A 159 -15.88 7.39 6.65
CA PRO A 159 -16.74 6.21 6.51
C PRO A 159 -16.40 5.34 5.28
N HIS A 160 -15.67 5.89 4.31
CA HIS A 160 -15.19 5.15 3.14
C HIS A 160 -14.18 4.06 3.48
N ILE A 161 -13.51 4.12 4.63
CA ILE A 161 -12.52 3.13 5.09
C ILE A 161 -13.10 1.72 5.11
N HIS A 162 -14.39 1.56 5.42
CA HIS A 162 -15.06 0.25 5.49
C HIS A 162 -15.32 -0.40 4.12
N ARG A 163 -15.05 0.31 3.02
CA ARG A 163 -15.25 -0.21 1.66
C ARG A 163 -14.02 -0.89 1.08
N TYR A 164 -12.90 -0.82 1.78
CA TYR A 164 -11.65 -1.41 1.33
C TYR A 164 -11.48 -2.82 1.88
N ASP A 165 -11.00 -3.67 1.01
CA ASP A 165 -10.51 -5.03 1.24
C ASP A 165 -9.21 -5.21 0.44
N TYR A 166 -8.59 -6.37 0.56
CA TYR A 166 -7.34 -6.63 -0.15
C TYR A 166 -7.48 -6.44 -1.67
N LEU A 167 -8.54 -6.98 -2.28
CA LEU A 167 -8.74 -6.97 -3.74
C LEU A 167 -8.91 -5.56 -4.29
N SER A 168 -9.71 -4.72 -3.63
CA SER A 168 -9.91 -3.32 -4.03
C SER A 168 -8.63 -2.49 -3.89
N ILE A 169 -7.82 -2.73 -2.86
CA ILE A 169 -6.51 -2.08 -2.70
C ILE A 169 -5.52 -2.56 -3.76
N TYR A 170 -5.44 -3.87 -4.00
CA TYR A 170 -4.57 -4.43 -5.03
C TYR A 170 -4.94 -3.86 -6.42
N ALA A 171 -6.23 -3.83 -6.76
CA ALA A 171 -6.69 -3.27 -8.03
C ALA A 171 -6.27 -1.80 -8.20
N LEU A 172 -6.45 -0.98 -7.16
CA LEU A 172 -6.03 0.43 -7.17
C LEU A 172 -4.52 0.60 -7.34
N VAL A 173 -3.72 -0.17 -6.60
CA VAL A 173 -2.26 -0.10 -6.67
C VAL A 173 -1.76 -0.54 -8.05
N SER A 174 -2.28 -1.65 -8.57
CA SER A 174 -1.97 -2.13 -9.91
C SER A 174 -2.35 -1.11 -10.98
N GLU A 175 -3.53 -0.50 -10.87
CA GLU A 175 -3.98 0.55 -11.78
C GLU A 175 -3.00 1.75 -11.80
N ILE A 176 -2.47 2.13 -10.64
CA ILE A 176 -1.49 3.22 -10.54
C ILE A 176 -0.17 2.82 -11.18
N LEU A 177 0.38 1.65 -10.82
CA LEU A 177 1.68 1.19 -11.32
C LEU A 177 1.67 0.90 -12.84
N THR A 178 0.54 0.46 -13.39
CA THR A 178 0.41 0.24 -14.83
C THR A 178 0.28 1.55 -15.62
N ASN A 179 -0.36 2.57 -15.05
CA ASN A 179 -0.70 3.79 -15.80
C ASN A 179 0.19 4.99 -15.50
N MET A 180 1.02 4.94 -14.45
CA MET A 180 1.92 6.04 -14.07
C MET A 180 3.38 5.64 -14.22
N THR A 181 4.16 6.51 -14.87
CA THR A 181 5.62 6.33 -14.99
C THR A 181 6.33 6.82 -13.73
N LEU A 182 6.58 5.91 -12.79
CA LEU A 182 7.35 6.15 -11.58
C LEU A 182 8.83 5.77 -11.78
N ILE A 183 9.75 6.67 -11.49
CA ILE A 183 11.19 6.44 -11.65
C ILE A 183 11.74 5.73 -10.41
N GLU A 184 12.41 4.58 -10.62
CA GLU A 184 12.91 3.72 -9.54
C GLU A 184 14.43 3.73 -9.35
N SER A 185 15.15 4.20 -10.35
CA SER A 185 16.59 4.39 -10.30
C SER A 185 16.98 5.61 -11.11
N ALA A 186 18.16 6.16 -10.85
CA ALA A 186 18.72 7.17 -11.75
C ALA A 186 18.91 6.51 -13.13
N ILE A 187 18.21 6.98 -14.16
CA ILE A 187 18.56 6.60 -15.53
C ILE A 187 19.98 7.13 -15.75
N THR A 188 20.93 6.20 -15.88
CA THR A 188 22.26 6.51 -16.41
C THR A 188 22.04 6.84 -17.89
N LEU A 189 21.84 8.13 -18.19
CA LEU A 189 21.90 8.67 -19.56
C LEU A 189 23.37 8.83 -19.96
#